data_AF-A0A3L5TSD3-F1
#
_entry.id   AF-A0A3L5TSD3-F1
#
_cell.length_a   1.000
_cell.length_b   1.000
_cell.length_c   1.000
_cell.angle_alpha   90.00
_cell.angle_beta   90.00
_cell.angle_gamma   90.00
#
_symmetry.space_group_name_H-M   'P 1'
#
loop_
_entity.id
_entity.type
_entity.pdbx_description
1 polymer ?
#
loop_
_entity_poly.entity_id
_entity_poly.type
_entity_poly.pdbx_seq_one_letter_code
_entity_poly.pdbx_strand_id
1 'polypeptide(L)'
;LYIKSKSVFPEVEKFIQISRDNYSLEMLNYHGRIKDSLTELKKGHPGHLESFSMTDADWPQFMRVNPLLNWSYKHIWQFLRSLNIPYCSLYDRGYTSLGSMNNTHPNPHLQYIDDRGILSYHPAHTLVNENSERHGRNT
;
A
#
# COMPACT_ATOMS: atom_id res chain seq x y z
N LEU A 1 -7.48 -1.81 -12.17
CA LEU A 1 -8.17 -2.77 -11.28
C LEU A 1 -7.98 -2.30 -9.84
N TYR A 2 -9.07 -2.05 -9.12
CA TYR A 2 -9.07 -1.77 -7.69
C TYR A 2 -9.97 -2.80 -6.98
N ILE A 3 -9.42 -3.49 -5.98
CA ILE A 3 -10.15 -4.50 -5.20
C ILE A 3 -10.36 -3.95 -3.79
N LYS A 4 -11.61 -3.59 -3.49
CA LYS A 4 -12.01 -2.96 -2.25
C LYS A 4 -12.26 -4.00 -1.16
N SER A 5 -11.59 -3.82 -0.02
CA SER A 5 -11.83 -4.62 1.18
C SER A 5 -13.00 -4.05 2.00
N LYS A 6 -13.51 -4.81 2.98
CA LYS A 6 -14.68 -4.41 3.78
C LYS A 6 -14.44 -3.20 4.70
N SER A 7 -13.19 -2.94 5.11
CA SER A 7 -12.86 -1.93 6.13
C SER A 7 -11.67 -1.09 5.66
N VAL A 8 -11.90 -0.22 4.67
CA VAL A 8 -10.88 0.66 4.06
C VAL A 8 -10.95 2.04 4.67
N PHE A 9 -9.80 2.66 4.91
CA PHE A 9 -9.71 4.06 5.34
C PHE A 9 -10.35 5.01 4.33
N PRO A 10 -11.22 5.95 4.75
CA PRO A 10 -11.76 6.97 3.86
C PRO A 10 -10.68 7.79 3.13
N GLU A 11 -9.53 8.04 3.77
CA GLU A 11 -8.39 8.73 3.17
C GLU A 11 -7.77 7.97 2.00
N VAL A 12 -7.78 6.63 2.05
CA VAL A 12 -7.31 5.78 0.95
C VAL A 12 -8.28 5.85 -0.21
N GLU A 13 -9.59 5.72 0.06
CA GLU A 13 -10.64 5.86 -0.97
C GLU A 13 -10.57 7.22 -1.66
N LYS A 14 -10.45 8.30 -0.88
CA LYS A 14 -10.30 9.65 -1.40
C LYS A 14 -9.05 9.78 -2.26
N PHE A 15 -7.91 9.25 -1.80
CA PHE A 15 -6.67 9.29 -2.57
C PHE A 15 -6.76 8.53 -3.90
N ILE A 16 -7.44 7.38 -3.91
CA ILE A 16 -7.69 6.61 -5.14
C ILE A 16 -8.55 7.40 -6.12
N GLN A 17 -9.63 8.05 -5.65
CA GLN A 17 -10.47 8.88 -6.50
C GLN A 17 -9.69 10.06 -7.11
N ILE A 18 -8.93 10.78 -6.29
CA ILE A 18 -8.07 11.88 -6.76
C ILE A 18 -7.05 11.37 -7.78
N SER A 19 -6.41 10.24 -7.51
CA SER A 19 -5.41 9.65 -8.42
C SER A 19 -6.04 9.20 -9.74
N ARG A 20 -7.24 8.61 -9.70
CA ARG A 20 -7.99 8.26 -10.91
C ARG A 20 -8.19 9.48 -11.79
N ASP A 21 -8.64 10.57 -11.21
CA ASP A 21 -8.99 11.78 -11.95
C ASP A 21 -7.72 12.45 -12.49
N ASN A 22 -6.69 12.60 -11.67
CA ASN A 22 -5.41 13.23 -12.06
C ASN A 22 -4.67 12.46 -13.17
N TYR A 23 -4.77 11.13 -13.17
CA TYR A 23 -4.06 10.29 -14.15
C TYR A 23 -4.99 9.70 -15.22
N SER A 24 -6.26 10.14 -15.27
CA SER A 24 -7.27 9.66 -16.23
C SER A 24 -7.37 8.14 -16.32
N LEU A 25 -7.38 7.47 -15.16
CA LEU A 25 -7.37 6.01 -15.08
C LEU A 25 -8.77 5.43 -15.28
N GLU A 26 -8.89 4.42 -16.13
CA GLU A 26 -10.08 3.58 -16.16
C GLU A 26 -10.02 2.58 -14.98
N MET A 27 -10.97 2.71 -14.05
CA MET A 27 -11.02 1.84 -12.86
C MET A 27 -12.08 0.76 -12.96
N LEU A 28 -11.64 -0.48 -13.11
CA LEU A 28 -12.45 -1.66 -12.80
C LEU A 28 -12.46 -1.89 -11.28
N ASN A 29 -13.64 -1.84 -10.67
CA ASN A 29 -13.82 -1.96 -9.22
C ASN A 29 -14.43 -3.31 -8.85
N TYR A 30 -13.76 -4.04 -7.96
CA TYR A 30 -14.22 -5.32 -7.42
C TYR A 30 -14.26 -5.27 -5.89
N HIS A 31 -15.03 -6.15 -5.28
CA HIS A 31 -15.16 -6.26 -3.83
C HIS A 31 -14.82 -7.68 -3.39
N GLY A 32 -14.16 -7.84 -2.24
CA GLY A 32 -13.90 -9.16 -1.66
C GLY A 32 -12.43 -9.57 -1.72
N ARG A 33 -12.16 -10.88 -1.86
CA ARG A 33 -10.79 -11.41 -1.86
C ARG A 33 -10.17 -11.23 -3.24
N ILE A 34 -8.88 -10.90 -3.27
CA ILE A 34 -8.13 -10.70 -4.51
C ILE A 34 -8.21 -11.94 -5.41
N LYS A 35 -8.05 -13.13 -4.82
CA LYS A 35 -8.12 -14.40 -5.54
C LYS A 35 -9.46 -14.58 -6.25
N ASP A 36 -10.57 -14.25 -5.58
CA ASP A 36 -11.90 -14.38 -6.14
C ASP A 36 -12.07 -13.38 -7.31
N SER A 37 -11.69 -12.12 -7.09
CA SER A 37 -11.75 -11.08 -8.13
C SER A 37 -10.86 -11.37 -9.34
N LEU A 38 -9.69 -11.98 -9.14
CA LEU A 38 -8.81 -12.39 -10.24
C LEU A 38 -9.31 -13.66 -10.94
N THR A 39 -10.13 -14.51 -10.29
CA THR A 39 -10.64 -15.77 -10.88
C THR A 39 -11.60 -15.48 -12.00
N GLU A 40 -12.32 -14.37 -11.89
CA GLU A 40 -13.15 -13.82 -12.95
C GLU A 40 -12.32 -13.41 -14.20
N LEU A 41 -10.97 -13.36 -14.11
CA LEU A 41 -10.09 -12.84 -15.17
C LEU A 41 -9.24 -13.86 -15.99
N LYS A 42 -8.94 -15.14 -15.58
CA LYS A 42 -8.34 -16.33 -16.38
C LYS A 42 -7.22 -17.23 -15.73
N LYS A 43 -6.70 -18.31 -16.41
CA LYS A 43 -5.93 -19.55 -15.95
C LYS A 43 -4.61 -19.97 -16.75
N GLY A 44 -3.70 -20.79 -16.14
CA GLY A 44 -2.27 -21.22 -16.44
C GLY A 44 -0.99 -20.98 -15.48
N HIS A 45 -0.54 -21.94 -14.63
CA HIS A 45 0.83 -22.25 -14.01
C HIS A 45 1.66 -21.37 -12.99
N PRO A 46 2.30 -21.94 -11.92
CA PRO A 46 3.03 -21.25 -10.81
C PRO A 46 4.49 -20.79 -11.04
N GLY A 47 4.99 -19.80 -10.26
CA GLY A 47 6.44 -19.51 -10.14
C GLY A 47 6.88 -18.53 -9.02
N HIS A 48 8.16 -18.61 -8.66
CA HIS A 48 8.92 -17.82 -7.65
C HIS A 48 8.81 -16.28 -7.84
N LEU A 49 9.12 -15.45 -6.84
CA LEU A 49 9.12 -13.98 -7.02
C LEU A 49 10.35 -13.54 -7.84
N GLU A 50 10.11 -13.17 -9.10
CA GLU A 50 11.10 -12.61 -10.03
C GLU A 50 10.53 -11.32 -10.65
N SER A 51 11.34 -10.60 -11.43
CA SER A 51 10.86 -9.44 -12.20
C SER A 51 9.66 -9.80 -13.08
N PHE A 52 9.62 -11.03 -13.57
CA PHE A 52 8.51 -11.63 -14.30
C PHE A 52 8.24 -13.01 -13.69
N SER A 53 7.05 -13.22 -13.14
CA SER A 53 6.68 -14.55 -12.67
C SER A 53 5.20 -14.82 -12.77
N MET A 54 4.83 -16.04 -13.12
CA MET A 54 3.43 -16.42 -13.09
C MET A 54 2.92 -16.47 -11.64
N THR A 55 1.64 -16.19 -11.45
CA THR A 55 0.90 -16.41 -10.19
C THR A 55 0.92 -17.87 -9.75
N ASP A 56 0.77 -18.15 -8.46
CA ASP A 56 0.80 -19.52 -7.91
C ASP A 56 -0.29 -20.43 -8.50
N ALA A 57 -0.11 -21.75 -8.42
CA ALA A 57 -0.91 -22.73 -9.17
C ALA A 57 -2.40 -22.69 -8.81
N ASP A 58 -2.70 -22.38 -7.54
CA ASP A 58 -4.06 -22.25 -7.03
C ASP A 58 -4.69 -20.90 -7.38
N TRP A 59 -3.93 -19.95 -7.93
CA TRP A 59 -4.43 -18.65 -8.39
C TRP A 59 -4.88 -18.68 -9.86
N PRO A 60 -5.72 -17.71 -10.25
CA PRO A 60 -5.91 -17.29 -11.63
C PRO A 60 -4.60 -16.78 -12.20
N GLN A 61 -4.39 -16.98 -13.48
CA GLN A 61 -3.06 -17.11 -14.02
C GLN A 61 -2.68 -16.00 -14.95
N PHE A 62 -1.75 -15.21 -14.44
CA PHE A 62 -1.26 -14.00 -15.04
C PHE A 62 0.24 -13.93 -14.85
N MET A 63 0.90 -13.28 -15.80
CA MET A 63 2.26 -12.82 -15.60
C MET A 63 2.24 -11.68 -14.59
N ARG A 64 2.84 -11.87 -13.42
CA ARG A 64 3.19 -10.80 -12.50
C ARG A 64 4.44 -10.10 -13.03
N VAL A 65 4.36 -8.79 -13.19
CA VAL A 65 5.50 -7.95 -13.57
C VAL A 65 5.81 -7.06 -12.37
N ASN A 66 7.01 -7.19 -11.81
CA ASN A 66 7.42 -6.53 -10.56
C ASN A 66 8.56 -5.52 -10.80
N PRO A 67 8.31 -4.37 -11.49
CA PRO A 67 9.37 -3.44 -11.89
C PRO A 67 10.06 -2.75 -10.70
N LEU A 68 9.42 -2.75 -9.53
CA LEU A 68 9.92 -2.13 -8.29
C LEU A 68 10.46 -3.18 -7.29
N LEU A 69 10.70 -4.42 -7.70
CA LEU A 69 11.06 -5.51 -6.79
C LEU A 69 12.30 -5.21 -5.92
N ASN A 70 13.28 -4.51 -6.48
CA ASN A 70 14.52 -4.16 -5.80
C ASN A 70 14.48 -2.78 -5.12
N TRP A 71 13.32 -2.12 -5.08
CA TRP A 71 13.17 -0.84 -4.40
C TRP A 71 12.98 -1.07 -2.90
N SER A 72 13.75 -0.33 -2.11
CA SER A 72 13.60 -0.30 -0.66
C SER A 72 12.64 0.81 -0.22
N TYR A 73 12.27 0.80 1.05
CA TYR A 73 11.42 1.83 1.67
C TYR A 73 11.96 3.25 1.40
N LYS A 74 13.29 3.42 1.51
CA LYS A 74 13.97 4.69 1.24
C LYS A 74 13.85 5.11 -0.22
N HIS A 75 13.97 4.17 -1.18
CA HIS A 75 13.83 4.46 -2.60
C HIS A 75 12.43 4.98 -2.93
N ILE A 76 11.38 4.38 -2.33
CA ILE A 76 9.99 4.82 -2.50
C ILE A 76 9.82 6.27 -2.05
N TRP A 77 10.25 6.61 -0.83
CA TRP A 77 10.08 7.97 -0.32
C TRP A 77 10.94 9.00 -1.03
N GLN A 78 12.17 8.64 -1.40
CA GLN A 78 13.03 9.53 -2.18
C GLN A 78 12.36 9.87 -3.52
N PHE A 79 11.82 8.88 -4.23
CA PHE A 79 11.13 9.08 -5.50
C PHE A 79 9.89 9.97 -5.34
N LEU A 80 8.98 9.61 -4.42
CA LEU A 80 7.74 10.36 -4.20
C LEU A 80 8.03 11.83 -3.85
N ARG A 81 8.97 12.08 -2.93
CA ARG A 81 9.25 13.44 -2.44
C ARG A 81 10.08 14.26 -3.41
N SER A 82 11.07 13.67 -4.09
CA SER A 82 11.89 14.41 -5.06
C SER A 82 11.10 14.90 -6.27
N LEU A 83 10.03 14.19 -6.62
CA LEU A 83 9.15 14.53 -7.74
C LEU A 83 7.84 15.19 -7.31
N ASN A 84 7.65 15.47 -6.01
CA ASN A 84 6.40 16.00 -5.45
C ASN A 84 5.15 15.20 -5.86
N ILE A 85 5.27 13.87 -5.93
CA ILE A 85 4.15 13.00 -6.28
C ILE A 85 3.20 12.93 -5.07
N PRO A 86 1.90 13.23 -5.25
CA PRO A 86 0.93 13.10 -4.17
C PRO A 86 0.87 11.66 -3.64
N TYR A 87 0.74 11.51 -2.32
CA TYR A 87 0.55 10.24 -1.64
C TYR A 87 -0.61 10.34 -0.64
N CYS A 88 -1.08 9.19 -0.12
CA CYS A 88 -2.20 9.16 0.83
C CYS A 88 -1.85 9.91 2.13
N SER A 89 -2.73 10.79 2.59
CA SER A 89 -2.49 11.65 3.76
C SER A 89 -2.28 10.91 5.08
N LEU A 90 -2.62 9.62 5.17
CA LEU A 90 -2.32 8.81 6.35
C LEU A 90 -0.80 8.67 6.58
N TYR A 91 -0.01 8.72 5.51
CA TYR A 91 1.45 8.68 5.65
C TYR A 91 2.00 9.90 6.39
N ASP A 92 1.35 11.06 6.32
CA ASP A 92 1.74 12.23 7.13
C ASP A 92 1.36 12.08 8.61
N ARG A 93 0.48 11.12 8.94
CA ARG A 93 -0.02 10.83 10.29
C ARG A 93 0.67 9.62 10.93
N GLY A 94 1.86 9.27 10.46
CA GLY A 94 2.67 8.19 11.02
C GLY A 94 2.32 6.77 10.58
N TYR A 95 1.37 6.58 9.66
CA TYR A 95 1.12 5.26 9.09
C TYR A 95 2.22 4.91 8.10
N THR A 96 2.89 3.77 8.26
CA THR A 96 3.98 3.35 7.35
C THR A 96 3.59 2.19 6.43
N SER A 97 2.50 1.49 6.74
CA SER A 97 1.94 0.42 5.92
C SER A 97 0.41 0.42 6.05
N LEU A 98 -0.32 0.51 4.94
CA LEU A 98 -1.78 0.66 4.92
C LEU A 98 -2.50 -0.64 4.56
N GLY A 99 -3.48 -1.05 5.36
CA GLY A 99 -4.40 -2.14 5.00
C GLY A 99 -5.77 -1.85 5.56
N SER A 100 -6.36 -2.78 6.33
CA SER A 100 -7.71 -2.53 6.85
C SER A 100 -7.68 -1.65 8.09
N MET A 101 -8.73 -0.87 8.31
CA MET A 101 -8.85 -0.03 9.51
C MET A 101 -8.82 -0.83 10.81
N ASN A 102 -9.20 -2.12 10.76
CA ASN A 102 -9.29 -2.99 11.92
C ASN A 102 -7.91 -3.47 12.42
N ASN A 103 -6.87 -3.40 11.58
CA ASN A 103 -5.56 -3.98 11.89
C ASN A 103 -4.39 -3.06 11.53
N THR A 104 -4.65 -1.78 11.33
CA THR A 104 -3.65 -0.80 10.90
C THR A 104 -3.67 0.41 11.81
N HIS A 105 -2.53 0.69 12.41
CA HIS A 105 -2.29 1.80 13.32
C HIS A 105 -1.05 2.61 12.87
N PRO A 106 -0.87 3.85 13.36
CA PRO A 106 0.38 4.57 13.19
C PRO A 106 1.56 3.75 13.72
N ASN A 107 2.73 3.90 13.09
CA ASN A 107 3.91 3.17 13.47
C ASN A 107 4.41 3.64 14.84
N PRO A 108 4.59 2.75 15.84
CA PRO A 108 5.04 3.13 17.17
C PRO A 108 6.46 3.75 17.16
N HIS A 109 7.28 3.45 16.16
CA HIS A 109 8.62 4.03 16.01
C HIS A 109 8.63 5.49 15.54
N LEU A 110 7.47 6.03 15.14
CA LEU A 110 7.30 7.43 14.73
C LEU A 110 6.64 8.28 15.82
N GLN A 111 6.36 7.69 16.99
CA GLN A 111 5.67 8.35 18.08
C GLN A 111 6.53 9.41 18.77
N TYR A 112 5.94 10.56 19.08
CA TYR A 112 6.55 11.60 19.92
C TYR A 112 5.48 12.33 20.74
N ILE A 113 5.92 13.12 21.73
CA ILE A 113 5.06 14.06 22.46
C ILE A 113 5.34 15.45 21.93
N ASP A 114 4.30 16.14 21.45
CA ASP A 114 4.44 17.50 20.94
C ASP A 114 4.60 18.54 22.07
N ASP A 115 4.83 19.80 21.70
CA ASP A 115 5.03 20.91 22.64
C ASP A 115 3.82 21.14 23.58
N ARG A 116 2.65 20.56 23.27
CA ARG A 116 1.43 20.65 24.08
C ARG A 116 1.25 19.45 25.00
N GLY A 117 2.20 18.52 25.02
CA GLY A 117 2.09 17.28 25.78
C GLY A 117 1.18 16.23 25.12
N ILE A 118 0.84 16.39 23.84
CA ILE A 118 -0.08 15.50 23.13
C ILE A 118 0.72 14.44 22.35
N LEU A 119 0.25 13.20 22.45
CA LEU A 119 0.74 12.08 21.66
C LEU A 119 0.54 12.33 20.16
N SER A 120 1.65 12.42 19.43
CA SER A 120 1.71 12.70 17.99
C SER A 120 2.63 11.74 17.25
N TYR A 121 2.62 11.77 15.92
CA TYR A 121 3.44 10.91 15.07
C TYR A 121 4.15 11.67 13.96
N HIS A 122 5.42 11.37 13.73
CA HIS A 122 6.16 11.90 12.60
C HIS A 122 5.67 11.28 11.29
N PRO A 123 5.83 11.97 10.15
CA PRO A 123 5.46 11.43 8.83
C PRO A 123 6.23 10.14 8.50
N ALA A 124 5.60 9.25 7.73
CA ALA A 124 6.12 7.92 7.39
C ALA A 124 7.55 7.96 6.82
N HIS A 125 7.84 8.92 5.94
CA HIS A 125 9.15 9.06 5.31
C HIS A 125 10.32 9.30 6.28
N THR A 126 10.05 9.61 7.56
CA THR A 126 11.07 9.77 8.59
C THR A 126 11.41 8.45 9.30
N LEU A 127 10.76 7.34 8.97
CA LEU A 127 11.08 6.03 9.54
C LEU A 127 12.49 5.61 9.10
N VAL A 128 13.38 5.44 10.07
CA VAL A 128 14.80 5.12 9.83
C VAL A 128 15.01 3.63 9.54
N ASN A 129 14.39 2.76 10.35
CA ASN A 129 14.51 1.31 10.21
C ASN A 129 13.39 0.77 9.30
N GLU A 130 13.70 0.50 8.04
CA GLU A 130 12.72 -0.02 7.07
C GLU A 130 12.13 -1.38 7.46
N ASN A 131 12.86 -2.21 8.21
CA ASN A 131 12.33 -3.48 8.72
C ASN A 131 11.15 -3.27 9.68
N SER A 132 10.98 -2.05 10.21
CA SER A 132 9.86 -1.67 11.08
C SER A 132 8.65 -1.16 10.32
N GLU A 133 8.63 -1.16 8.98
CA GLU A 133 7.53 -0.62 8.15
C GLU A 133 6.16 -1.17 8.58
N ARG A 134 6.09 -2.44 8.98
CA ARG A 134 4.83 -3.12 9.31
C ARG A 134 4.55 -3.22 10.81
N HIS A 135 5.34 -2.57 11.67
CA HIS A 135 5.13 -2.61 13.12
C HIS A 135 3.83 -1.92 13.59
N GLY A 136 3.18 -1.14 12.73
CA GLY A 136 1.82 -0.61 12.97
C GLY A 136 0.69 -1.61 12.64
N ARG A 137 0.99 -2.89 12.36
CA ARG A 137 -0.01 -3.92 12.05
C ARG A 137 -0.23 -4.84 13.25
N ASN A 138 -1.49 -5.06 13.61
CA ASN A 138 -1.86 -6.14 14.51
C ASN A 138 -1.93 -7.43 13.67
N THR A 139 -1.14 -8.44 14.03
CA THR A 139 -1.21 -9.80 13.46
C THR A 139 -2.47 -10.51 13.90
#